data_AF-A0A7T5E112-F1
#
_entry.id   AF-A0A7T5E112-F1
#
_cell.length_a   1.000
_cell.length_b   1.000
_cell.length_c   1.000
_cell.angle_alpha   90.00
_cell.angle_beta   90.00
_cell.angle_gamma   90.00
#
_symmetry.space_group_name_H-M   'P 1'
#
loop_
_entity.id
_entity.type
_entity.pdbx_description
1 polymer ?
#
loop_
_entity_poly.entity_id
_entity_poly.type
_entity_poly.pdbx_seq_one_letter_code
_entity_poly.pdbx_strand_id
1 'polypeptide(L)'
;MEDVPTEVALLAQDGGSLMRQEIRKWPTGQPIQETVLEYRSLGRGVLFCEDGAFSQGSIQWSPVSEFGAELGLIYGQERLRLALVFPRQASLGRLTLIREHLKGERPSLRSPLSVDSLLGTWVGRGTTVYPDYQPETALASRLMITDSGDTVTQTLSLDSGATLQSQGQRVGSTIQFSQGRQPVTVLLLPSGASATFPTAIVPGQPFFLEVGWLITPTLRQRLIRTYDERGTWVSLTQVMEEKLG
;
A
#
# COMPACT_ATOMS: atom_id res chain seq x y z
N MET A 1 -18.43 -3.10 -8.72
CA MET A 1 -17.73 -2.18 -7.81
C MET A 1 -18.77 -1.63 -6.87
N GLU A 2 -18.50 -1.63 -5.57
CA GLU A 2 -19.41 -1.13 -4.54
C GLU A 2 -18.69 0.02 -3.81
N ASP A 3 -19.41 1.09 -3.52
CA ASP A 3 -18.93 2.22 -2.71
C ASP A 3 -19.90 2.40 -1.55
N VAL A 4 -19.35 2.43 -0.33
CA VAL A 4 -20.14 2.51 0.90
C VAL A 4 -19.61 3.66 1.72
N PRO A 5 -20.41 4.71 1.99
CA PRO A 5 -20.01 5.77 2.91
C PRO A 5 -19.69 5.20 4.29
N THR A 6 -18.63 5.71 4.90
CA THR A 6 -18.18 5.27 6.23
C THR A 6 -17.72 6.41 7.12
N GLU A 7 -17.86 6.25 8.43
CA GLU A 7 -17.27 7.10 9.45
C GLU A 7 -16.45 6.20 10.38
N VAL A 8 -15.22 6.62 10.69
CA VAL A 8 -14.34 5.91 11.62
C VAL A 8 -13.89 6.89 12.70
N ALA A 9 -14.08 6.52 13.96
CA ALA A 9 -13.54 7.24 15.10
C ALA A 9 -12.50 6.36 15.81
N LEU A 10 -11.36 6.96 16.19
CA LEU A 10 -10.34 6.37 17.04
C LEU A 10 -10.30 7.19 18.33
N LEU A 11 -10.73 6.58 19.43
CA LEU A 11 -10.93 7.24 20.71
C LEU A 11 -9.97 6.65 21.74
N ALA A 12 -8.98 7.45 22.16
CA ALA A 12 -8.12 7.09 23.27
C ALA A 12 -8.90 7.17 24.59
N GLN A 13 -8.84 6.10 25.37
CA GLN A 13 -9.48 5.94 26.67
C GLN A 13 -8.43 5.49 27.70
N ASP A 14 -8.79 5.47 28.98
CA ASP A 14 -7.90 5.02 30.08
C ASP A 14 -6.51 5.68 30.03
N GLY A 15 -6.46 7.00 29.80
CA GLY A 15 -5.21 7.75 29.70
C GLY A 15 -4.32 7.37 28.50
N GLY A 16 -4.89 6.77 27.45
CA GLY A 16 -4.18 6.34 26.24
C GLY A 16 -3.80 4.86 26.21
N SER A 17 -4.09 4.11 27.28
CA SER A 17 -3.80 2.66 27.36
C SER A 17 -4.87 1.77 26.70
N LEU A 18 -6.00 2.35 26.31
CA LEU A 18 -7.05 1.71 25.53
C LEU A 18 -7.35 2.56 24.30
N MET A 19 -7.34 1.94 23.12
CA MET A 19 -7.84 2.54 21.89
C MET A 19 -9.17 1.90 21.52
N ARG A 20 -10.24 2.70 21.46
CA ARG A 20 -11.55 2.27 20.97
C ARG A 20 -11.75 2.76 19.54
N GLN A 21 -11.96 1.83 18.63
CA GLN A 21 -12.30 2.12 17.23
C GLN A 21 -13.79 1.89 17.02
N GLU A 22 -14.47 2.92 16.52
CA GLU A 22 -15.87 2.83 16.10
C GLU A 22 -15.94 3.00 14.59
N ILE A 23 -16.60 2.06 13.91
CA ILE A 23 -16.77 2.07 12.46
C ILE A 23 -18.27 2.05 12.16
N ARG A 24 -18.74 3.04 11.42
CA ARG A 24 -20.10 3.10 10.87
C ARG A 24 -20.05 2.99 9.36
N LYS A 25 -20.95 2.20 8.78
CA LYS A 25 -21.13 2.05 7.33
C LYS A 25 -22.58 2.27 6.96
N TRP A 26 -22.81 2.98 5.85
CA TRP A 26 -24.14 3.25 5.30
C TRP A 26 -24.33 2.58 3.94
N PRO A 27 -24.46 1.24 3.89
CA PRO A 27 -24.73 0.53 2.64
C PRO A 27 -26.09 0.94 2.05
N THR A 28 -26.15 1.09 0.72
CA THR A 28 -27.39 1.52 0.04
C THR A 28 -28.48 0.46 0.19
N GLY A 29 -29.66 0.88 0.67
CA GLY A 29 -30.83 -0.02 0.81
C GLY A 29 -30.72 -1.05 1.93
N GLN A 30 -29.73 -0.93 2.82
CA GLN A 30 -29.53 -1.81 3.96
C GLN A 30 -29.46 -1.01 5.27
N PRO A 31 -29.69 -1.64 6.44
CA PRO A 31 -29.49 -0.99 7.73
C PRO A 31 -28.06 -0.50 7.92
N ILE A 32 -27.90 0.56 8.72
CA ILE A 32 -26.59 1.05 9.16
C ILE A 32 -25.86 -0.09 9.87
N GLN A 33 -24.60 -0.30 9.50
CA GLN A 33 -23.75 -1.29 10.15
C GLN A 33 -22.79 -0.56 11.08
N GLU A 34 -22.75 -0.97 12.35
CA GLU A 34 -21.83 -0.45 13.35
C GLU A 34 -20.91 -1.57 13.84
N THR A 35 -19.64 -1.23 14.05
CA THR A 35 -18.63 -2.14 14.60
C THR A 35 -17.79 -1.38 15.60
N VAL A 36 -17.60 -1.97 16.78
CA VAL A 36 -16.75 -1.42 17.85
C VAL A 36 -15.64 -2.42 18.12
N LEU A 37 -14.40 -1.94 18.09
CA LEU A 37 -13.20 -2.72 18.38
C LEU A 37 -12.41 -2.01 19.49
N GLU A 38 -11.84 -2.78 20.40
CA GLU A 38 -11.09 -2.25 21.53
C GLU A 38 -9.71 -2.91 21.59
N TYR A 39 -8.67 -2.08 21.67
CA TYR A 39 -7.28 -2.49 21.61
C TYR A 39 -6.52 -1.97 22.82
N ARG A 40 -6.00 -2.89 23.63
CA ARG A 40 -4.99 -2.58 24.68
C ARG A 40 -3.57 -2.90 24.24
N SER A 41 -3.44 -3.65 23.15
CA SER A 41 -2.18 -4.01 22.51
C SER A 41 -2.41 -4.26 21.02
N LEU A 42 -1.33 -4.27 20.26
CA LEU A 42 -1.34 -4.57 18.83
C LEU A 42 -0.90 -6.01 18.59
N GLY A 43 -1.53 -6.66 17.61
CA GLY A 43 -1.13 -7.99 17.19
C GLY A 43 0.20 -7.97 16.44
N ARG A 44 0.89 -9.11 16.40
CA ARG A 44 2.18 -9.29 15.68
C ARG A 44 2.11 -9.03 14.17
N GLY A 45 0.91 -8.93 13.60
CA GLY A 45 0.69 -8.61 12.19
C GLY A 45 0.64 -7.12 11.88
N VAL A 46 0.80 -6.25 12.88
CA VAL A 46 0.65 -4.79 12.77
C VAL A 46 1.99 -4.08 13.01
N LEU A 47 2.35 -3.17 12.11
CA LEU A 47 3.46 -2.23 12.30
C LEU A 47 3.05 -0.83 11.84
N PHE A 48 3.65 0.17 12.48
CA PHE A 48 3.49 1.59 12.19
C PHE A 48 4.85 2.19 11.81
N CYS A 49 4.82 3.16 10.90
CA CYS A 49 5.88 4.11 10.65
C CYS A 49 5.68 5.35 11.55
N GLU A 50 6.70 6.19 11.65
CA GLU A 50 6.71 7.36 12.54
C GLU A 50 5.53 8.33 12.31
N ASP A 51 5.12 8.52 11.04
CA ASP A 51 4.02 9.42 10.66
C ASP A 51 2.62 8.80 10.83
N GLY A 52 2.55 7.57 11.35
CA GLY A 52 1.31 6.82 11.55
C GLY A 52 0.85 6.02 10.33
N ALA A 53 1.56 6.05 9.20
CA ALA A 53 1.36 5.06 8.15
C ALA A 53 1.56 3.65 8.73
N PHE A 54 0.80 2.67 8.25
CA PHE A 54 0.77 1.37 8.91
C PHE A 54 0.47 0.23 7.95
N SER A 55 0.79 -0.98 8.38
CA SER A 55 0.26 -2.18 7.76
C SER A 55 -0.23 -3.16 8.81
N GLN A 56 -1.38 -3.77 8.54
CA GLN A 56 -1.90 -4.91 9.30
C GLN A 56 -2.17 -6.09 8.35
N GLY A 57 -1.79 -7.31 8.72
CA GLY A 57 -2.09 -8.47 7.87
C GLY A 57 -1.44 -9.77 8.30
N SER A 58 -1.48 -10.76 7.40
CA SER A 58 -0.89 -12.07 7.61
C SER A 58 0.61 -11.97 7.85
N ILE A 59 1.12 -12.59 8.92
CA ILE A 59 2.57 -12.69 9.19
C ILE A 59 3.24 -13.82 8.39
N GLN A 60 2.43 -14.74 7.85
CA GLN A 60 2.87 -15.90 7.10
C GLN A 60 1.91 -16.12 5.93
N TRP A 61 2.45 -16.34 4.74
CA TRP A 61 1.70 -16.81 3.59
C TRP A 61 1.62 -18.34 3.59
N SER A 62 0.48 -18.86 3.13
CA SER A 62 0.25 -20.29 2.93
C SER A 62 -0.70 -20.49 1.75
N PRO A 63 -0.47 -21.50 0.89
CA PRO A 63 -1.34 -21.77 -0.26
C PRO A 63 -2.73 -22.28 0.13
N VAL A 64 -2.95 -22.68 1.39
CA VAL A 64 -4.22 -23.27 1.86
C VAL A 64 -5.04 -22.35 2.77
N SER A 65 -4.52 -21.17 3.12
CA SER A 65 -5.24 -20.18 3.93
C SER A 65 -5.57 -18.93 3.14
N GLU A 66 -6.53 -18.15 3.62
CA GLU A 66 -6.66 -16.77 3.16
C GLU A 66 -5.39 -16.00 3.54
N PHE A 67 -4.97 -15.11 2.65
CA PHE A 67 -3.80 -14.27 2.82
C PHE A 67 -4.15 -12.84 2.44
N GLY A 68 -3.56 -11.87 3.13
CA GLY A 68 -3.76 -10.49 2.77
C GLY A 68 -3.13 -9.54 3.76
N ALA A 69 -3.17 -8.28 3.37
CA ALA A 69 -2.80 -7.18 4.24
C ALA A 69 -3.58 -5.93 3.86
N GLU A 70 -3.76 -5.09 4.86
CA GLU A 70 -4.10 -3.70 4.70
C GLU A 70 -2.82 -2.86 4.84
N LEU A 71 -2.70 -1.85 3.98
CA LEU A 71 -1.66 -0.84 4.01
C LEU A 71 -2.33 0.54 4.05
N GLY A 72 -1.98 1.36 5.03
CA GLY A 72 -2.54 2.69 5.25
C GLY A 72 -1.47 3.76 5.14
N LEU A 73 -1.68 4.71 4.23
CA LEU A 73 -0.90 5.93 4.09
C LEU A 73 -1.63 7.10 4.77
N ILE A 74 -0.87 8.03 5.33
CA ILE A 74 -1.38 9.24 5.98
C ILE A 74 -0.64 10.45 5.40
N TYR A 75 -1.38 11.49 5.04
CA TYR A 75 -0.80 12.76 4.63
C TYR A 75 -1.73 13.92 4.99
N GLY A 76 -1.27 14.83 5.84
CA GLY A 76 -2.09 15.92 6.37
C GLY A 76 -3.36 15.38 7.05
N GLN A 77 -4.52 15.84 6.57
CA GLN A 77 -5.82 15.49 7.12
C GLN A 77 -6.49 14.28 6.45
N GLU A 78 -5.75 13.55 5.61
CA GLU A 78 -6.29 12.48 4.78
C GLU A 78 -5.55 11.16 5.00
N ARG A 79 -6.28 10.05 4.85
CA ARG A 79 -5.73 8.70 4.83
C ARG A 79 -6.15 7.98 3.57
N LEU A 80 -5.23 7.20 3.01
CA LEU A 80 -5.49 6.30 1.91
C LEU A 80 -5.12 4.88 2.34
N ARG A 81 -6.12 4.01 2.52
CA ARG A 81 -5.92 2.62 2.94
C ARG A 81 -6.29 1.68 1.81
N LEU A 82 -5.51 0.62 1.66
CA LEU A 82 -5.68 -0.39 0.64
C LEU A 82 -5.64 -1.76 1.29
N ALA A 83 -6.73 -2.50 1.22
CA ALA A 83 -6.79 -3.90 1.64
C ALA A 83 -6.72 -4.82 0.42
N LEU A 84 -5.74 -5.72 0.42
CA LEU A 84 -5.52 -6.74 -0.59
C LEU A 84 -5.83 -8.12 0.03
N VAL A 85 -6.76 -8.86 -0.56
CA VAL A 85 -7.18 -10.17 -0.09
C VAL A 85 -7.02 -11.20 -1.21
N PHE A 86 -6.20 -12.19 -0.93
CA PHE A 86 -6.00 -13.39 -1.70
C PHE A 86 -6.81 -14.48 -1.00
N PRO A 87 -7.93 -14.94 -1.60
CA PRO A 87 -8.60 -16.15 -1.13
C PRO A 87 -7.63 -17.33 -1.30
N ARG A 88 -8.00 -18.56 -0.93
CA ARG A 88 -7.12 -19.77 -0.96
C ARG A 88 -6.62 -20.15 -2.38
N GLN A 89 -5.89 -19.26 -3.01
CA GLN A 89 -5.41 -19.20 -4.39
C GLN A 89 -4.25 -18.18 -4.45
N ALA A 90 -3.42 -18.28 -5.49
CA ALA A 90 -2.23 -17.44 -5.61
C ALA A 90 -2.50 -16.02 -6.13
N SER A 91 -3.68 -15.77 -6.72
CA SER A 91 -4.03 -14.48 -7.34
C SER A 91 -4.97 -13.66 -6.46
N LEU A 92 -4.90 -12.33 -6.61
CA LEU A 92 -5.73 -11.39 -5.88
C LEU A 92 -7.22 -11.66 -6.15
N GLY A 93 -8.01 -11.83 -5.09
CA GLY A 93 -9.46 -12.03 -5.22
C GLY A 93 -10.26 -10.76 -4.92
N ARG A 94 -9.85 -9.97 -3.94
CA ARG A 94 -10.54 -8.73 -3.57
C ARG A 94 -9.55 -7.63 -3.22
N LEU A 95 -9.90 -6.42 -3.64
CA LEU A 95 -9.22 -5.18 -3.29
C LEU A 95 -10.25 -4.21 -2.74
N THR A 96 -9.93 -3.54 -1.63
CA THR A 96 -10.75 -2.46 -1.06
C THR A 96 -9.90 -1.22 -0.93
N LEU A 97 -10.30 -0.13 -1.60
CA LEU A 97 -9.69 1.18 -1.44
C LEU A 97 -10.55 2.01 -0.49
N ILE A 98 -9.96 2.48 0.60
CA ILE A 98 -10.64 3.25 1.64
C ILE A 98 -10.00 4.63 1.69
N ARG A 99 -10.80 5.65 1.37
CA ARG A 99 -10.36 7.05 1.27
C ARG A 99 -11.02 7.80 2.40
N GLU A 100 -10.21 8.34 3.30
CA GLU A 100 -10.69 9.02 4.50
C GLU A 100 -10.13 10.43 4.57
N HIS A 101 -10.91 11.34 5.10
CA HIS A 101 -10.51 12.68 5.48
C HIS A 101 -11.04 12.98 6.88
N LEU A 102 -10.38 13.88 7.60
CA LEU A 102 -10.81 14.27 8.94
C LEU A 102 -12.20 14.91 8.89
N LYS A 103 -13.03 14.61 9.89
CA LYS A 103 -14.38 15.17 10.01
C LYS A 103 -14.34 16.70 10.02
N GLY A 104 -15.14 17.32 9.15
CA GLY A 104 -15.18 18.78 8.99
C GLY A 104 -14.27 19.32 7.89
N GLU A 105 -13.31 18.53 7.42
CA GLU A 105 -12.47 18.87 6.27
C GLU A 105 -13.16 18.51 4.95
N ARG A 106 -12.72 19.14 3.86
CA ARG A 106 -13.14 18.74 2.51
C ARG A 106 -12.08 17.80 1.92
N PRO A 107 -12.49 16.68 1.31
CA PRO A 107 -11.55 15.79 0.65
C PRO A 107 -10.88 16.51 -0.54
N SER A 108 -9.58 16.30 -0.70
CA SER A 108 -8.84 16.84 -1.83
C SER A 108 -9.29 16.16 -3.12
N LEU A 109 -9.58 16.96 -4.14
CA LEU A 109 -9.89 16.44 -5.47
C LEU A 109 -8.62 15.93 -6.12
N ARG A 110 -8.54 14.62 -6.33
CA ARG A 110 -7.41 13.96 -7.01
C ARG A 110 -7.91 13.19 -8.21
N SER A 111 -7.26 13.43 -9.35
CA SER A 111 -7.49 12.64 -10.56
C SER A 111 -7.17 11.16 -10.31
N PRO A 112 -7.84 10.23 -11.00
CA PRO A 112 -7.38 8.85 -11.07
C PRO A 112 -5.92 8.79 -11.54
N LEU A 113 -5.18 7.82 -10.99
CA LEU A 113 -3.78 7.65 -11.37
C LEU A 113 -3.69 7.21 -12.83
N SER A 114 -2.74 7.80 -13.56
CA SER A 114 -2.40 7.43 -14.94
C SER A 114 -0.91 7.18 -15.05
N VAL A 115 -0.47 6.44 -16.07
CA VAL A 115 0.96 6.25 -16.28
C VAL A 115 1.65 7.58 -16.58
N ASP A 116 1.01 8.46 -17.36
CA ASP A 116 1.53 9.78 -17.72
C ASP A 116 1.88 10.62 -16.48
N SER A 117 1.06 10.53 -15.43
CA SER A 117 1.32 11.22 -14.16
C SER A 117 2.61 10.75 -13.46
N LEU A 118 3.03 9.50 -13.69
CA LEU A 118 4.20 8.87 -13.10
C LEU A 118 5.49 9.06 -13.92
N LEU A 119 5.40 9.43 -15.20
CA LEU A 119 6.58 9.55 -16.07
C LEU A 119 7.57 10.58 -15.56
N GLY A 120 8.86 10.31 -15.68
CA GLY A 120 9.94 11.18 -15.24
C GLY A 120 10.77 10.56 -14.13
N THR A 121 11.59 11.39 -13.49
CA THR A 121 12.47 10.94 -12.40
C THR A 121 11.92 11.35 -11.05
N TRP A 122 11.94 10.41 -10.11
CA TRP A 122 11.56 10.57 -8.72
C TRP A 122 12.79 10.34 -7.83
N VAL A 123 12.97 11.17 -6.81
CA VAL A 123 13.98 10.99 -5.77
C VAL A 123 13.28 10.69 -4.46
N GLY A 124 13.57 9.53 -3.90
CA GLY A 124 12.92 9.00 -2.71
C GLY A 124 13.81 8.98 -1.50
N ARG A 125 13.21 9.22 -0.33
CA ARG A 125 13.76 8.87 0.98
C ARG A 125 12.74 8.04 1.72
N GLY A 126 13.21 7.08 2.50
CA GLY A 126 12.33 6.18 3.21
C GLY A 126 12.97 5.52 4.41
N THR A 127 12.15 4.78 5.13
CA THR A 127 12.51 4.07 6.34
C THR A 127 11.92 2.67 6.27
N THR A 128 12.70 1.67 6.65
CA THR A 128 12.26 0.30 6.84
C THR A 128 12.18 -0.03 8.31
N VAL A 129 11.01 -0.46 8.75
CA VAL A 129 10.73 -0.95 10.09
C VAL A 129 10.50 -2.46 10.06
N TYR A 130 10.78 -3.15 11.16
CA TYR A 130 10.85 -4.61 11.19
C TYR A 130 9.98 -5.20 12.31
N PRO A 131 9.30 -6.35 12.08
CA PRO A 131 8.43 -6.97 13.08
C PRO A 131 9.15 -7.46 14.34
N ASP A 132 10.45 -7.66 14.26
CA ASP A 132 11.32 -8.10 15.35
C ASP A 132 11.94 -6.95 16.16
N TYR A 133 11.53 -5.70 15.86
CA TYR A 133 11.98 -4.48 16.55
C TYR A 133 13.49 -4.23 16.46
N GLN A 134 14.17 -4.78 15.45
CA GLN A 134 15.51 -4.33 15.15
C GLN A 134 15.51 -2.84 14.72
N PRO A 135 16.65 -2.14 14.83
CA PRO A 135 16.73 -0.73 14.45
C PRO A 135 16.24 -0.46 13.03
N GLU A 136 15.58 0.67 12.86
CA GLU A 136 15.07 1.08 11.55
C GLU A 136 16.22 1.37 10.57
N THR A 137 16.01 1.04 9.30
CA THR A 137 17.00 1.28 8.24
C THR A 137 16.50 2.39 7.32
N ALA A 138 17.30 3.45 7.20
CA ALA A 138 17.05 4.50 6.21
C ALA A 138 17.37 3.99 4.80
N LEU A 139 16.63 4.48 3.80
CA LEU A 139 16.89 4.24 2.39
C LEU A 139 16.79 5.54 1.59
N ALA A 140 17.65 5.67 0.59
CA ALA A 140 17.48 6.64 -0.48
C ALA A 140 17.34 5.91 -1.83
N SER A 141 16.48 6.46 -2.69
CA SER A 141 16.20 5.88 -4.00
C SER A 141 16.08 6.94 -5.09
N ARG A 142 16.32 6.52 -6.33
CA ARG A 142 16.01 7.27 -7.54
C ARG A 142 15.27 6.37 -8.50
N LEU A 143 14.04 6.73 -8.85
CA LEU A 143 13.19 5.97 -9.75
C LEU A 143 12.96 6.76 -11.04
N MET A 144 13.42 6.26 -12.17
CA MET A 144 13.11 6.80 -13.49
C MET A 144 12.03 5.94 -14.14
N ILE A 145 10.95 6.57 -14.60
CA ILE A 145 9.86 5.92 -15.32
C ILE A 145 9.76 6.54 -16.72
N THR A 146 9.90 5.69 -17.74
CA THR A 146 9.72 6.09 -19.13
C THR A 146 8.66 5.23 -19.80
N ASP A 147 8.14 5.75 -20.90
CA ASP A 147 7.11 5.10 -21.69
C ASP A 147 7.48 5.13 -23.17
N SER A 148 7.27 3.99 -23.84
CA SER A 148 7.42 3.83 -25.28
C SER A 148 6.13 3.32 -25.93
N GLY A 149 4.98 3.77 -25.45
CA GLY A 149 3.65 3.44 -25.95
C GLY A 149 3.00 2.35 -25.10
N ASP A 150 3.21 1.09 -25.48
CA ASP A 150 2.65 -0.07 -24.77
C ASP A 150 3.56 -0.57 -23.63
N THR A 151 4.82 -0.13 -23.62
CA THR A 151 5.83 -0.58 -22.65
C THR A 151 6.24 0.56 -21.73
N VAL A 152 6.09 0.32 -20.43
CA VAL A 152 6.60 1.17 -19.35
C VAL A 152 7.92 0.58 -18.87
N THR A 153 8.98 1.38 -18.88
CA THR A 153 10.28 1.00 -18.30
C THR A 153 10.47 1.71 -16.98
N GLN A 154 10.91 0.97 -15.96
CA GLN A 154 11.27 1.51 -14.66
C GLN A 154 12.72 1.18 -14.37
N THR A 155 13.48 2.17 -13.91
CA THR A 155 14.84 2.01 -13.40
C THR A 155 14.90 2.57 -11.98
N LEU A 156 15.03 1.69 -10.99
CA LEU A 156 15.17 2.01 -9.58
C LEU A 156 16.63 1.85 -9.17
N SER A 157 17.26 2.94 -8.75
CA SER A 157 18.58 2.93 -8.13
C SER A 157 18.45 3.18 -6.63
N LEU A 158 19.15 2.38 -5.83
CA LEU A 158 19.24 2.52 -4.37
C LEU A 158 20.62 3.06 -3.98
N ASP A 159 20.70 3.72 -2.83
CA ASP A 159 21.95 4.18 -2.22
C ASP A 159 22.97 3.07 -1.94
N SER A 160 22.52 1.83 -1.76
CA SER A 160 23.36 0.63 -1.69
C SER A 160 24.16 0.35 -2.97
N GLY A 161 23.90 1.08 -4.06
CA GLY A 161 24.48 0.87 -5.39
C GLY A 161 23.69 -0.13 -6.23
N ALA A 162 22.71 -0.83 -5.65
CA ALA A 162 21.83 -1.72 -6.40
C ALA A 162 20.98 -0.93 -7.41
N THR A 163 20.93 -1.40 -8.64
CA THR A 163 20.02 -0.86 -9.67
C THR A 163 19.17 -1.99 -10.23
N LEU A 164 17.85 -1.80 -10.20
CA LEU A 164 16.87 -2.70 -10.76
C LEU A 164 16.23 -2.02 -11.97
N GLN A 165 16.22 -2.71 -13.11
CA GLN A 165 15.47 -2.31 -14.28
C GLN A 165 14.37 -3.32 -14.56
N SER A 166 13.16 -2.83 -14.83
CA SER A 166 12.01 -3.66 -15.18
C SER A 166 11.24 -3.04 -16.33
N GLN A 167 10.62 -3.91 -17.14
CA GLN A 167 9.72 -3.50 -18.22
C GLN A 167 8.35 -4.13 -17.98
N GLY A 168 7.32 -3.30 -18.09
CA GLY A 168 5.94 -3.71 -17.90
C GLY A 168 5.08 -3.32 -19.10
N GLN A 169 4.10 -4.17 -19.42
CA GLN A 169 3.15 -3.91 -20.51
C GLN A 169 1.91 -3.22 -19.94
N ARG A 170 1.42 -2.19 -20.63
CA ARG A 170 0.16 -1.53 -20.28
C ARG A 170 -1.01 -2.36 -20.74
N VAL A 171 -1.93 -2.67 -19.82
CA VAL A 171 -3.15 -3.41 -20.11
C VAL A 171 -4.30 -2.75 -19.35
N GLY A 172 -5.08 -1.92 -20.03
CA GLY A 172 -6.15 -1.14 -19.42
C GLY A 172 -5.62 -0.24 -18.31
N SER A 173 -6.15 -0.38 -17.09
CA SER A 173 -5.69 0.35 -15.90
C SER A 173 -4.54 -0.34 -15.16
N THR A 174 -3.81 -1.26 -15.81
CA THR A 174 -2.72 -2.00 -15.18
C THR A 174 -1.41 -1.88 -15.95
N ILE A 175 -0.30 -2.07 -15.24
CA ILE A 175 1.03 -2.32 -15.81
C ILE A 175 1.47 -3.70 -15.32
N GLN A 176 1.77 -4.61 -16.25
CA GLN A 176 2.13 -5.99 -15.95
C GLN A 176 3.62 -6.25 -16.19
N PHE A 177 4.35 -6.56 -15.12
CA PHE A 177 5.78 -6.90 -15.15
C PHE A 177 5.95 -8.42 -15.07
N SER A 178 6.34 -9.05 -16.17
CA SER A 178 6.46 -10.52 -16.28
C SER A 178 7.90 -11.05 -16.29
N GLN A 179 8.90 -10.17 -16.40
CA GLN A 179 10.31 -10.54 -16.58
C GLN A 179 11.02 -11.01 -15.28
N GLY A 180 10.36 -10.91 -14.12
CA GLY A 180 10.92 -11.28 -12.81
C GLY A 180 10.51 -12.66 -12.30
N ARG A 181 11.18 -13.15 -11.25
CA ARG A 181 10.83 -14.43 -10.58
C ARG A 181 9.45 -14.41 -9.92
N GLN A 182 9.00 -13.23 -9.51
CA GLN A 182 7.61 -12.96 -9.16
C GLN A 182 7.05 -11.98 -10.20
N PRO A 183 6.07 -12.39 -11.02
CA PRO A 183 5.37 -11.45 -11.89
C PRO A 183 4.55 -10.50 -11.01
N VAL A 184 4.58 -9.21 -11.34
CA VAL A 184 3.95 -8.14 -10.55
C VAL A 184 2.94 -7.39 -11.42
N THR A 185 1.80 -7.07 -10.83
CA THR A 185 0.80 -6.17 -11.41
C THR A 185 0.79 -4.87 -10.61
N VAL A 186 0.88 -3.74 -11.31
CA VAL A 186 0.55 -2.41 -10.79
C VAL A 186 -0.83 -2.06 -11.29
N LEU A 187 -1.80 -1.91 -10.41
CA LEU A 187 -3.15 -1.42 -10.71
C LEU A 187 -3.23 0.07 -10.39
N LEU A 188 -3.61 0.86 -11.39
CA LEU A 188 -3.85 2.29 -11.26
C LEU A 188 -5.28 2.52 -10.77
N LEU A 189 -5.43 3.30 -9.70
CA LEU A 189 -6.68 3.44 -8.96
C LEU A 189 -7.14 4.91 -8.91
N PRO A 190 -8.41 5.17 -8.53
CA PRO A 190 -8.89 6.51 -8.24
C PRO A 190 -8.05 7.23 -7.18
N SER A 191 -8.18 8.56 -7.13
CA SER A 191 -7.57 9.41 -6.09
C SER A 191 -6.03 9.34 -6.03
N GLY A 192 -5.37 9.19 -7.17
CA GLY A 192 -3.92 9.09 -7.27
C GLY A 192 -3.33 7.80 -6.69
N ALA A 193 -4.15 6.80 -6.36
CA ALA A 193 -3.69 5.58 -5.73
C ALA A 193 -3.14 4.56 -6.74
N SER A 194 -2.23 3.70 -6.27
CA SER A 194 -1.81 2.48 -6.96
C SER A 194 -1.78 1.31 -5.98
N ALA A 195 -2.08 0.12 -6.48
CA ALA A 195 -1.84 -1.14 -5.80
C ALA A 195 -0.80 -1.94 -6.57
N THR A 196 0.29 -2.34 -5.93
CA THR A 196 1.30 -3.22 -6.53
C THR A 196 1.31 -4.54 -5.78
N PHE A 197 1.15 -5.65 -6.50
CA PHE A 197 1.05 -6.97 -5.90
C PHE A 197 1.49 -8.06 -6.89
N PRO A 198 1.85 -9.27 -6.42
CA PRO A 198 2.18 -10.37 -7.30
C PRO A 198 0.95 -10.74 -8.16
N THR A 199 1.13 -10.85 -9.47
CA THR A 199 0.06 -11.30 -10.39
C THR A 199 -0.43 -12.68 -9.96
N ALA A 200 0.50 -13.54 -9.54
CA ALA A 200 0.24 -14.74 -8.77
C ALA A 200 1.42 -14.94 -7.81
N ILE A 201 1.15 -15.28 -6.55
CA ILE A 201 2.18 -15.60 -5.56
C ILE A 201 2.82 -16.93 -5.94
N VAL A 202 4.08 -16.88 -6.40
CA VAL A 202 4.90 -18.07 -6.67
C VAL A 202 5.53 -18.58 -5.36
N PRO A 203 5.32 -19.85 -4.96
CA PRO A 203 5.94 -20.41 -3.76
C PRO A 203 7.48 -20.40 -3.84
N GLY A 204 8.15 -20.20 -2.71
CA GLY A 204 9.62 -20.24 -2.64
C GLY A 204 10.31 -19.00 -3.22
N GLN A 205 9.57 -17.92 -3.51
CA GLN A 205 10.12 -16.66 -4.00
C GLN A 205 9.66 -15.52 -3.09
N PRO A 206 10.55 -14.58 -2.72
CA PRO A 206 10.16 -13.41 -1.94
C PRO A 206 9.20 -12.55 -2.75
N PHE A 207 8.27 -11.90 -2.06
CA PHE A 207 7.27 -11.05 -2.71
C PHE A 207 6.88 -9.88 -1.79
N PHE A 208 6.11 -8.94 -2.31
CA PHE A 208 5.67 -7.79 -1.53
C PHE A 208 4.26 -7.38 -1.92
N LEU A 209 3.59 -6.69 -1.00
CA LEU A 209 2.36 -5.96 -1.25
C LEU A 209 2.65 -4.47 -1.06
N GLU A 210 2.20 -3.64 -1.99
CA GLU A 210 2.49 -2.21 -1.94
C GLU A 210 1.25 -1.37 -2.26
N VAL A 211 1.11 -0.27 -1.54
CA VAL A 211 0.23 0.84 -1.87
C VAL A 211 1.09 2.04 -2.24
N GLY A 212 0.70 2.74 -3.30
CA GLY A 212 1.28 4.03 -3.67
C GLY A 212 0.20 5.10 -3.71
N TRP A 213 0.57 6.34 -3.43
CA TRP A 213 -0.31 7.49 -3.47
C TRP A 213 0.40 8.70 -4.05
N LEU A 214 -0.02 9.11 -5.24
CA LEU A 214 0.36 10.38 -5.84
C LEU A 214 -0.44 11.49 -5.15
N ILE A 215 0.15 12.10 -4.13
CA ILE A 215 -0.47 13.10 -3.26
C ILE A 215 -0.67 14.41 -4.04
N THR A 216 0.37 14.84 -4.75
CA THR A 216 0.38 15.96 -5.70
C THR A 216 1.07 15.50 -6.99
N PRO A 217 1.04 16.27 -8.10
CA PRO A 217 1.76 15.90 -9.32
C PRO A 217 3.27 15.69 -9.16
N THR A 218 3.86 16.18 -8.06
CA THR A 218 5.30 16.11 -7.78
C THR A 218 5.63 15.42 -6.46
N LEU A 219 4.65 14.93 -5.70
CA LEU A 219 4.85 14.26 -4.41
C LEU A 219 4.11 12.93 -4.39
N ARG A 220 4.84 11.85 -4.13
CA ARG A 220 4.32 10.50 -4.08
C ARG A 220 4.78 9.80 -2.81
N GLN A 221 3.89 9.05 -2.18
CA GLN A 221 4.19 8.18 -1.07
C GLN A 221 4.00 6.71 -1.47
N ARG A 222 4.80 5.81 -0.93
CA ARG A 222 4.69 4.36 -1.09
C ARG A 222 4.86 3.67 0.24
N LEU A 223 4.15 2.57 0.42
CA LEU A 223 4.30 1.69 1.58
C LEU A 223 4.32 0.25 1.10
N ILE A 224 5.38 -0.47 1.45
CA ILE A 224 5.72 -1.79 0.93
C ILE A 224 5.83 -2.78 2.09
N ARG A 225 4.96 -3.78 2.12
CA ARG A 225 4.99 -4.91 3.06
C ARG A 225 5.71 -6.09 2.40
N THR A 226 6.85 -6.50 2.94
CA THR A 226 7.76 -7.46 2.29
C THR A 226 7.74 -8.83 2.95
N TYR A 227 7.69 -9.88 2.14
CA TYR A 227 7.74 -11.27 2.56
C TYR A 227 8.97 -11.98 1.97
N ASP A 228 9.60 -12.84 2.76
CA ASP A 228 10.71 -13.67 2.31
C ASP A 228 10.26 -14.85 1.43
N GLU A 229 11.22 -15.64 0.96
CA GLU A 229 10.97 -16.85 0.15
C GLU A 229 10.15 -17.93 0.85
N ARG A 230 10.09 -17.91 2.19
CA ARG A 230 9.26 -18.81 2.99
C ARG A 230 7.85 -18.26 3.19
N GLY A 231 7.57 -17.06 2.70
CA GLY A 231 6.31 -16.36 2.90
C GLY A 231 6.19 -15.73 4.29
N THR A 232 7.28 -15.58 5.02
CA THR A 232 7.32 -14.90 6.33
C THR A 232 7.34 -13.39 6.11
N TRP A 233 6.53 -12.63 6.84
CA TRP A 233 6.62 -11.17 6.83
C TRP A 233 7.92 -10.71 7.50
N VAL A 234 8.73 -9.93 6.78
CA VAL A 234 10.06 -9.51 7.25
C VAL A 234 10.21 -8.01 7.47
N SER A 235 9.47 -7.17 6.75
CA SER A 235 9.60 -5.71 6.92
C SER A 235 8.42 -4.91 6.38
N LEU A 236 8.35 -3.66 6.80
CA LEU A 236 7.49 -2.63 6.24
C LEU A 236 8.36 -1.42 5.88
N THR A 237 8.32 -1.01 4.61
CA THR A 237 9.12 0.10 4.10
C THR A 237 8.21 1.22 3.64
N GLN A 238 8.40 2.42 4.16
CA GLN A 238 7.74 3.63 3.69
C GLN A 238 8.71 4.48 2.87
N VAL A 239 8.25 5.03 1.75
CA VAL A 239 9.04 5.92 0.90
C VAL A 239 8.23 7.17 0.55
N MET A 240 8.84 8.34 0.73
CA MET A 240 8.37 9.61 0.19
C MET A 240 9.27 10.03 -0.96
N GLU A 241 8.66 10.34 -2.10
CA GLU A 241 9.33 10.59 -3.37
C GLU A 241 8.89 11.93 -3.96
N GLU A 242 9.87 12.72 -4.37
CA GLU A 242 9.64 13.98 -5.09
C GLU A 242 10.05 13.84 -6.55
N LYS A 243 9.20 14.36 -7.44
CA LYS A 243 9.48 14.40 -8.87
C LYS A 243 10.48 15.50 -9.19
N LEU A 244 11.53 15.18 -9.95
CA LEU A 244 12.43 16.18 -10.48
C LEU A 244 11.72 16.96 -11.60
N GLY A 245 11.86 18.28 -11.54
CA GLY A 245 11.33 19.22 -12.53
C GLY A 245 11.97 19.11 -13.91
#